data_AF-A0A7Y5L918-F1
#
_entry.id   AF-A0A7Y5L918-F1
#
_cell.length_a   1.000
_cell.length_b   1.000
_cell.length_c   1.000
_cell.angle_alpha   90.00
_cell.angle_beta   90.00
_cell.angle_gamma   90.00
#
_symmetry.space_group_name_H-M   'P 1'
#
loop_
_entity.id
_entity.type
_entity.pdbx_description
1 polymer ?
#
loop_
_entity_poly.entity_id
_entity_poly.type
_entity_poly.pdbx_seq_one_letter_code
_entity_poly.pdbx_strand_id
1 'polypeptide(L)'
;MQRFLQILAKSERLIIGLNSGTSADGIDAALVQCAGSGIAVQFKLLAFEHYAYPEAIRGQLLRAALPGRGSVDQICRLNVAVGECFAQAVKALLAANGLQAEQIDLIG
;
A
#
# COMPACT_ATOMS: atom_id res chain seq x y z
N MET A 1 6.12 -11.05 -18.01
CA MET A 1 7.51 -11.29 -17.56
C MET A 1 8.49 -10.18 -18.01
N GLN A 2 8.39 -9.67 -19.25
CA GLN A 2 9.32 -8.66 -19.77
C GLN A 2 9.41 -7.34 -18.96
N ARG A 3 8.26 -6.78 -18.52
CA ARG A 3 8.24 -5.56 -17.67
C ARG A 3 8.99 -5.75 -16.35
N PHE A 4 8.87 -6.92 -15.72
CA PHE A 4 9.57 -7.22 -14.48
C PHE A 4 11.09 -7.24 -14.69
N LEU A 5 11.57 -7.86 -15.77
CA LEU A 5 13.00 -7.85 -16.11
C LEU A 5 13.53 -6.44 -16.39
N GLN A 6 12.71 -5.58 -17.02
CA GLN A 6 13.06 -4.17 -17.23
C GLN A 6 13.21 -3.43 -15.89
N ILE A 7 12.29 -3.62 -14.95
CA ILE A 7 12.36 -3.01 -13.61
C ILE A 7 13.62 -3.46 -12.87
N LEU A 8 13.99 -4.74 -12.96
CA LEU A 8 15.22 -5.25 -12.34
C LEU A 8 16.48 -4.55 -12.87
N ALA A 9 16.51 -4.24 -14.17
CA ALA A 9 17.65 -3.58 -14.82
C ALA A 9 17.77 -2.07 -14.53
N LYS A 10 16.74 -1.41 -13.97
CA LYS A 10 16.80 0.03 -13.66
C LYS A 10 17.79 0.30 -12.52
N SER A 11 18.57 1.37 -12.65
CA SER A 11 19.42 1.90 -11.55
C SER A 11 18.61 2.55 -10.44
N GLU A 12 17.42 3.07 -10.78
CA GLU A 12 16.47 3.71 -9.87
C GLU A 12 15.05 3.20 -10.12
N ARG A 13 14.30 3.00 -9.04
CA ARG A 13 12.93 2.49 -9.07
C ARG A 13 12.02 3.39 -8.24
N LEU A 14 10.82 3.64 -8.73
CA LEU A 14 9.79 4.36 -8.01
C LEU A 14 8.82 3.33 -7.41
N ILE A 15 8.75 3.27 -6.08
CA ILE A 15 8.01 2.24 -5.34
C ILE A 15 7.02 2.92 -4.39
N ILE A 16 5.82 2.38 -4.26
CA ILE A 16 4.88 2.78 -3.21
C ILE A 16 4.88 1.71 -2.12
N GLY A 17 5.27 2.09 -0.90
CA GLY A 17 5.10 1.27 0.29
C GLY A 17 3.73 1.52 0.92
N LEU A 18 3.01 0.48 1.29
CA LEU A 18 1.71 0.55 1.97
C LEU A 18 1.75 -0.22 3.28
N ASN A 19 1.22 0.37 4.35
CA ASN A 19 1.09 -0.32 5.63
C ASN A 19 -0.20 0.08 6.35
N SER A 20 -0.80 -0.87 7.06
CA SER A 20 -1.92 -0.63 7.97
C SER A 20 -1.61 -1.28 9.29
N GLY A 21 -1.43 -0.48 10.34
CA GLY A 21 -1.18 -0.98 11.69
C GLY A 21 -2.34 -1.79 12.26
N THR A 22 -2.08 -2.53 13.34
CA THR A 22 -3.12 -3.31 14.05
C THR A 22 -4.15 -2.44 14.77
N SER A 23 -3.89 -1.13 14.91
CA SER A 23 -4.85 -0.12 15.37
C SER A 23 -6.01 0.10 14.37
N ALA A 24 -5.83 -0.30 13.11
CA ALA A 24 -6.78 -0.12 12.01
C ALA A 24 -7.32 1.33 11.91
N ASP A 25 -6.47 2.32 12.21
CA ASP A 25 -6.78 3.74 12.06
C ASP A 25 -6.79 4.17 10.58
N GLY A 26 -5.89 3.60 9.78
CA GLY A 26 -5.83 3.86 8.35
C GLY A 26 -4.72 3.11 7.63
N ILE A 27 -4.37 3.65 6.47
CA ILE A 27 -3.33 3.16 5.59
C ILE A 27 -2.29 4.26 5.43
N ASP A 28 -1.06 3.95 5.81
CA ASP A 28 0.11 4.76 5.52
C ASP A 28 0.61 4.42 4.12
N ALA A 29 0.81 5.44 3.27
CA ALA A 29 1.31 5.28 1.92
C ALA A 29 2.56 6.14 1.72
N ALA A 30 3.67 5.51 1.33
CA ALA A 30 4.96 6.16 1.11
C ALA A 30 5.40 6.00 -0.34
N LEU A 31 5.56 7.11 -1.07
CA LEU A 31 6.21 7.12 -2.37
C LEU A 31 7.72 7.25 -2.16
N VAL A 32 8.48 6.24 -2.61
CA VAL A 32 9.92 6.13 -2.36
C VAL A 32 10.66 5.92 -3.67
N GLN A 33 11.73 6.68 -3.87
CA GLN A 33 12.74 6.40 -4.88
C GLN A 33 13.81 5.50 -4.28
N CYS A 34 14.04 4.35 -4.90
CA CYS A 34 15.02 3.36 -4.49
C CYS A 34 16.13 3.27 -5.54
N ALA A 35 17.36 3.60 -5.16
CA ALA A 35 18.53 3.52 -6.04
C ALA A 35 19.46 2.38 -5.62
N GLY A 36 20.02 1.65 -6.57
CA GLY A 36 20.91 0.51 -6.31
C GLY A 36 20.18 -0.78 -5.92
N SER A 37 20.90 -1.67 -5.23
CA SER A 37 20.42 -3.00 -4.84
C SER A 37 21.24 -3.60 -3.69
N GLY A 38 20.69 -4.61 -3.00
CA GLY A 38 21.36 -5.31 -1.91
C GLY A 38 21.66 -4.35 -0.75
N ILE A 39 22.84 -4.49 -0.15
CA ILE A 39 23.27 -3.65 0.98
C ILE A 39 23.57 -2.20 0.61
N ALA A 40 23.78 -1.91 -0.68
CA ALA A 40 24.09 -0.57 -1.18
C ALA A 40 22.84 0.23 -1.58
N VAL A 41 21.64 -0.32 -1.37
CA VAL A 41 20.39 0.36 -1.71
C VAL A 41 20.26 1.67 -0.92
N GLN A 42 19.85 2.73 -1.60
CA GLN A 42 19.55 4.03 -1.02
C GLN A 42 18.08 4.34 -1.22
N PHE A 43 17.45 4.92 -0.21
CA PHE A 43 16.04 5.29 -0.23
C PHE A 43 15.90 6.81 -0.10
N LYS A 44 15.01 7.38 -0.91
CA LYS A 44 14.57 8.75 -0.79
C LYS A 44 13.05 8.78 -0.72
N LEU A 45 12.51 9.21 0.43
CA LEU A 45 11.08 9.46 0.58
C LEU A 45 10.70 10.69 -0.25
N LEU A 46 9.78 10.53 -1.19
CA LEU A 46 9.29 11.60 -2.04
C LEU A 46 7.97 12.16 -1.52
N ALA A 47 7.08 11.29 -1.04
CA ALA A 47 5.81 11.68 -0.43
C ALA A 47 5.37 10.64 0.61
N PHE A 48 4.62 11.09 1.61
CA PHE A 48 4.01 10.24 2.62
C PHE A 48 2.63 10.81 2.98
N GLU A 49 1.62 9.95 2.98
CA GLU A 49 0.26 10.32 3.39
C GLU A 49 -0.40 9.21 4.20
N HIS A 50 -1.29 9.60 5.10
CA HIS A 50 -2.12 8.69 5.89
C HIS A 50 -3.58 8.82 5.45
N TYR A 51 -4.20 7.69 5.12
CA TYR A 51 -5.59 7.60 4.68
C TYR A 51 -6.42 6.82 5.70
N ALA A 52 -7.32 7.51 6.40
CA ALA A 52 -8.20 6.87 7.37
C ALA A 52 -9.13 5.86 6.68
N TYR A 53 -9.35 4.72 7.33
CA TYR A 53 -10.37 3.78 6.85
C TYR A 53 -11.78 4.39 6.96
N PRO A 54 -12.69 4.03 6.05
CA PRO A 54 -14.11 4.26 6.27
C PRO A 54 -14.55 3.63 7.60
N GLU A 55 -15.35 4.36 8.38
CA GLU A 55 -15.74 3.95 9.74
C GLU A 55 -16.38 2.54 9.77
N ALA A 56 -17.18 2.22 8.76
CA ALA A 56 -17.79 0.90 8.62
C ALA A 56 -16.77 -0.23 8.45
N ILE A 57 -15.71 -0.01 7.65
CA ILE A 57 -14.63 -0.99 7.45
C ILE A 57 -13.81 -1.12 8.73
N ARG A 58 -13.42 0.00 9.33
CA ARG A 58 -12.68 0.03 10.59
C ARG A 58 -13.41 -0.74 11.70
N GLY A 59 -14.71 -0.49 11.87
CA GLY A 59 -15.53 -1.17 12.88
C GLY A 59 -15.62 -2.68 12.65
N GLN A 60 -15.69 -3.12 11.39
CA GLN A 60 -15.70 -4.54 11.05
C GLN A 60 -14.33 -5.20 11.28
N LEU A 61 -13.23 -4.52 10.95
CA LEU A 61 -11.86 -5.00 11.20
C LEU A 61 -11.62 -5.22 12.69
N LEU A 62 -11.90 -4.21 13.52
CA LEU A 62 -11.74 -4.29 14.97
C LEU A 62 -12.61 -5.40 15.57
N ARG A 63 -13.84 -5.57 15.06
CA ARG A 63 -14.73 -6.65 15.51
C ARG A 63 -14.18 -8.03 15.13
N ALA A 64 -13.74 -8.21 13.89
CA ALA A 64 -13.22 -9.49 13.40
C ALA A 64 -11.93 -9.91 14.12
N ALA A 65 -11.15 -8.95 14.61
CA ALA A 65 -9.94 -9.19 15.39
C ALA A 65 -10.21 -9.72 16.82
N LEU A 66 -11.45 -9.60 17.33
CA LEU A 66 -11.80 -10.13 18.65
C LEU A 66 -11.91 -11.67 18.62
N PRO A 67 -11.44 -12.37 19.66
CA PRO A 67 -11.54 -13.83 19.75
C PRO A 67 -12.99 -14.33 19.52
N GLY A 68 -13.14 -15.26 18.58
CA GLY A 68 -14.44 -15.86 18.24
C GLY A 68 -15.41 -14.94 17.49
N ARG A 69 -14.97 -13.77 17.01
CA ARG A 69 -15.84 -12.78 16.34
C ARG A 69 -15.57 -12.59 14.84
N GLY A 70 -14.50 -13.17 14.31
CA GLY A 70 -14.21 -13.19 12.87
C GLY A 70 -14.54 -14.54 12.25
N SER A 71 -15.65 -14.65 11.52
CA SER A 71 -15.90 -15.83 10.69
C SER A 71 -15.02 -15.80 9.43
N VAL A 72 -14.72 -16.98 8.85
CA VAL A 72 -13.96 -17.07 7.58
C VAL A 72 -14.60 -16.22 6.48
N ASP A 73 -15.92 -16.29 6.38
CA ASP A 73 -16.72 -15.53 5.42
C ASP A 73 -16.61 -14.01 5.60
N GLN A 74 -16.58 -13.52 6.85
CA GLN A 74 -16.31 -12.12 7.15
C GLN A 74 -14.89 -11.71 6.79
N ILE A 75 -13.90 -12.55 7.12
CA ILE A 75 -12.48 -12.28 6.84
C ILE A 75 -12.24 -12.20 5.33
N CYS A 76 -12.82 -13.11 4.54
CA CYS A 76 -12.69 -13.08 3.07
C CYS A 76 -13.29 -11.79 2.47
N ARG A 77 -14.45 -11.33 2.96
CA ARG A 77 -15.02 -10.06 2.51
C ARG A 77 -14.17 -8.86 2.91
N LEU A 78 -13.67 -8.85 4.14
CA LEU A 78 -12.80 -7.78 4.64
C LEU A 78 -11.48 -7.72 3.88
N ASN A 79 -10.90 -8.84 3.48
CA ASN A 79 -9.70 -8.89 2.65
C ASN A 79 -9.88 -8.12 1.34
N VAL A 80 -11.01 -8.31 0.65
CA VAL A 80 -11.31 -7.56 -0.59
C VAL A 80 -11.55 -6.09 -0.29
N ALA A 81 -12.36 -5.77 0.71
CA ALA A 81 -12.69 -4.38 1.05
C ALA A 81 -11.46 -3.56 1.48
N VAL A 82 -10.55 -4.16 2.25
CA VAL A 82 -9.26 -3.54 2.61
C VAL A 82 -8.38 -3.39 1.38
N GLY A 83 -8.32 -4.39 0.50
CA GLY A 83 -7.60 -4.28 -0.76
C GLY A 83 -8.08 -3.11 -1.63
N GLU A 84 -9.39 -2.85 -1.68
CA GLU A 84 -9.93 -1.66 -2.34
C GLU A 84 -9.49 -0.37 -1.65
N CYS A 85 -9.48 -0.32 -0.31
CA CYS A 85 -8.99 0.84 0.44
C CYS A 85 -7.50 1.12 0.13
N PHE A 86 -6.66 0.09 0.07
CA PHE A 86 -5.25 0.19 -0.33
C PHE A 86 -5.12 0.74 -1.75
N ALA A 87 -5.92 0.22 -2.70
CA ALA A 87 -5.91 0.71 -4.07
C ALA A 87 -6.34 2.18 -4.18
N GLN A 88 -7.30 2.62 -3.36
CA GLN A 88 -7.72 4.03 -3.32
C GLN A 88 -6.64 4.92 -2.69
N ALA A 89 -5.97 4.47 -1.63
CA ALA A 89 -4.84 5.19 -1.05
C ALA A 89 -3.72 5.42 -2.08
N VAL A 90 -3.38 4.40 -2.87
CA VAL A 90 -2.41 4.53 -3.98
C VAL A 90 -2.87 5.57 -5.01
N LYS A 91 -4.13 5.49 -5.46
CA LYS A 91 -4.68 6.43 -6.45
C LYS A 91 -4.68 7.87 -5.93
N ALA A 92 -5.02 8.08 -4.66
CA ALA A 92 -4.99 9.38 -4.01
C ALA A 92 -3.57 9.93 -3.93
N LEU A 93 -2.60 9.11 -3.50
CA LEU A 93 -1.19 9.48 -3.43
C LEU A 93 -0.63 9.87 -4.81
N LEU A 94 -0.97 9.10 -5.85
CA LEU A 94 -0.57 9.41 -7.22
C LEU A 94 -1.15 10.73 -7.71
N ALA A 95 -2.46 10.95 -7.49
CA ALA A 95 -3.13 12.19 -7.88
C ALA A 95 -2.53 13.41 -7.16
N ALA A 96 -2.27 13.31 -5.86
CA ALA A 96 -1.66 14.37 -5.06
C ALA A 96 -0.24 14.74 -5.53
N ASN A 97 0.47 13.81 -6.16
CA ASN A 97 1.84 14.00 -6.67
C ASN A 97 1.90 14.19 -8.19
N GLY A 98 0.76 14.27 -8.89
CA GLY A 98 0.71 14.44 -10.35
C GLY A 98 1.32 13.28 -11.13
N LEU A 99 1.28 12.07 -10.58
CA LEU A 99 1.87 10.86 -11.17
C LEU A 99 0.80 9.94 -11.77
N GLN A 100 1.19 9.19 -12.79
CA GLN A 100 0.41 8.11 -13.39
C GLN A 100 0.89 6.74 -12.89
N ALA A 101 -0.01 5.75 -12.87
CA ALA A 101 0.30 4.41 -12.36
C ALA A 101 1.43 3.72 -13.14
N GLU A 102 1.59 4.04 -14.42
CA GLU A 102 2.64 3.51 -15.30
C GLU A 102 4.06 3.94 -14.87
N GLN A 103 4.17 5.04 -14.13
CA GLN A 103 5.45 5.54 -13.62
C GLN A 103 5.92 4.79 -12.37
N ILE A 104 5.01 4.07 -11.70
CA ILE A 104 5.33 3.25 -10.53
C ILE A 104 5.82 1.88 -10.99
N ASP A 105 6.97 1.48 -10.48
CA ASP A 105 7.58 0.21 -10.78
C ASP A 105 6.96 -0.91 -9.94
N LEU A 106 6.74 -0.68 -8.64
CA LEU A 106 6.26 -1.68 -7.68
C LEU A 106 5.39 -1.06 -6.58
N ILE A 107 4.50 -1.88 -6.01
CA ILE A 107 3.81 -1.62 -4.74
C ILE A 107 4.26 -2.71 -3.76
N GLY A 108 4.61 -2.32 -2.54
CA GLY A 108 5.12 -3.19 -1.48
C GLY A 108 4.43 -2.98 -0.15
#